data_AF-A0A954G278-F1
#
_entry.id   AF-A0A954G278-F1
#
_cell.length_a   1.000
_cell.length_b   1.000
_cell.length_c   1.000
_cell.angle_alpha   90.00
_cell.angle_beta   90.00
_cell.angle_gamma   90.00
#
_symmetry.space_group_name_H-M   'P 1'
#
loop_
_entity.id
_entity.type
_entity.pdbx_description
1 polymer ?
#
loop_
_entity_poly.entity_id
_entity_poly.type
_entity_poly.pdbx_seq_one_letter_code
_entity_poly.pdbx_strand_id
1 'polypeptide(L)'
;DVSQADKYAAYRFFYGMPRPRKYNPGRTRYLFTPLRENAFECQLAASQVAVTIAAKTAAEQSLRYRKDLWLCDQIPFGVAKLETSVYDSESNLLLSRQTLVVTDCSSQTSTSSAEVP
;
A
#
# COMPACT_ATOMS: atom_id res chain seq x y z
N ASP A 1 26.65 -17.53 -5.64
CA ASP A 1 25.76 -16.79 -6.57
C ASP A 1 24.30 -16.94 -6.18
N VAL A 2 23.54 -15.85 -6.21
CA VAL A 2 22.09 -15.85 -5.92
C VAL A 2 21.32 -16.35 -7.15
N SER A 3 20.39 -17.28 -6.97
CA SER A 3 19.60 -17.85 -8.07
C SER A 3 18.72 -16.79 -8.74
N GLN A 4 18.38 -17.00 -10.01
CA GLN A 4 17.46 -16.08 -10.72
C GLN A 4 16.07 -16.06 -10.07
N ALA A 5 15.62 -17.20 -9.54
CA ALA A 5 14.34 -17.29 -8.84
C ALA A 5 14.30 -16.40 -7.59
N ASP A 6 15.36 -16.39 -6.79
CA ASP A 6 15.46 -15.55 -5.59
C ASP A 6 15.49 -14.06 -5.94
N LYS A 7 16.18 -13.70 -7.03
CA LYS A 7 16.16 -12.32 -7.54
C LYS A 7 14.75 -11.89 -7.93
N TYR A 8 14.01 -12.73 -8.65
CA TYR A 8 12.62 -12.42 -9.02
C TYR A 8 11.68 -12.36 -7.82
N ALA A 9 11.87 -13.22 -6.82
CA ALA A 9 11.12 -13.18 -5.57
C ALA A 9 11.38 -11.86 -4.81
N ALA A 10 12.66 -11.46 -4.71
CA ALA A 10 13.05 -10.19 -4.10
C ALA A 10 12.47 -8.99 -4.88
N TYR A 11 12.52 -9.00 -6.21
CA TYR A 11 11.90 -7.95 -7.02
C TYR A 11 10.40 -7.85 -6.79
N ARG A 12 9.68 -8.98 -6.74
CA ARG A 12 8.24 -8.99 -6.42
C ARG A 12 7.95 -8.44 -5.03
N PHE A 13 8.81 -8.76 -4.05
CA PHE A 13 8.73 -8.20 -2.71
C PHE A 13 8.87 -6.66 -2.74
N PHE A 14 9.92 -6.13 -3.40
CA PHE A 14 10.16 -4.68 -3.45
C PHE A 14 9.14 -3.91 -4.29
N TYR A 15 8.65 -4.47 -5.40
CA TYR A 15 7.59 -3.82 -6.19
C TYR A 15 6.24 -3.86 -5.47
N GLY A 16 6.05 -4.82 -4.56
CA GLY A 16 4.80 -5.04 -3.85
C GLY A 16 3.62 -5.37 -4.77
N MET A 17 3.84 -5.60 -6.06
CA MET A 17 2.82 -5.90 -7.07
C MET A 17 3.34 -7.01 -7.98
N PRO A 18 2.46 -7.83 -8.59
CA PRO A 18 2.90 -8.89 -9.50
C PRO A 18 3.71 -8.40 -10.71
N ARG A 19 3.47 -7.15 -11.14
CA ARG A 19 4.26 -6.46 -12.17
C ARG A 19 4.57 -5.03 -11.70
N PRO A 20 5.72 -4.45 -12.07
CA PRO A 20 6.04 -3.06 -11.75
C PRO A 20 4.97 -2.12 -12.31
N ARG A 21 4.38 -1.31 -11.43
CA ARG A 21 3.38 -0.32 -11.83
C ARG A 21 3.45 0.89 -10.90
N LYS A 22 3.52 2.08 -11.49
CA LYS A 22 3.49 3.35 -10.76
C LYS A 22 2.15 3.53 -10.06
N TYR A 23 2.19 4.17 -8.89
CA TYR A 23 0.99 4.68 -8.24
C TYR A 23 0.56 5.97 -8.92
N ASN A 24 -0.73 6.06 -9.26
CA ASN A 24 -1.32 7.27 -9.80
C ASN A 24 -2.00 8.06 -8.67
N PRO A 25 -1.77 9.38 -8.58
CA PRO A 25 -2.47 10.21 -7.60
C PRO A 25 -3.96 10.26 -7.93
N GLY A 26 -4.78 10.10 -6.90
CA GLY A 26 -6.23 10.14 -6.93
C GLY A 26 -6.79 11.41 -6.29
N ARG A 27 -7.86 11.27 -5.50
CA ARG A 27 -8.49 12.39 -4.78
C ARG A 27 -7.98 12.49 -3.35
N THR A 28 -8.03 13.68 -2.78
CA THR A 28 -7.89 13.88 -1.33
C THR A 28 -9.01 13.18 -0.56
N ARG A 29 -8.66 12.59 0.58
CA ARG A 29 -9.53 11.86 1.50
C ARG A 29 -9.12 12.20 2.93
N TYR A 30 -10.11 12.41 3.79
CA TYR A 30 -9.90 12.61 5.21
C TYR A 30 -10.01 11.26 5.92
N LEU A 31 -8.97 10.87 6.66
CA LEU A 31 -8.91 9.57 7.33
C LEU A 31 -8.66 9.74 8.83
N PHE A 32 -9.53 9.14 9.64
CA PHE A 32 -9.33 9.05 11.08
C PHE A 32 -8.39 7.88 11.39
N THR A 33 -7.41 8.15 12.24
CA THR A 33 -6.47 7.15 12.79
C THR A 33 -6.38 7.34 14.30
N PRO A 34 -6.00 6.31 15.07
CA PRO A 34 -5.78 6.46 16.52
C PRO A 34 -4.67 7.44 16.93
N LEU A 35 -3.84 7.96 16.01
CA LEU A 35 -2.78 8.92 16.31
C LEU A 35 -3.25 10.27 16.86
N ARG A 36 -4.46 10.71 16.49
CA ARG A 36 -5.03 12.00 16.92
C ARG A 36 -6.55 12.03 16.76
N GLU A 37 -7.18 13.02 17.36
CA GLU A 37 -8.64 13.19 17.31
C GLU A 37 -9.15 13.61 15.93
N ASN A 38 -8.45 14.53 15.27
CA ASN A 38 -8.85 15.08 13.97
C ASN A 38 -8.41 14.19 12.79
N ALA A 39 -9.20 14.16 11.72
CA ALA A 39 -8.84 13.40 10.53
C ALA A 39 -7.55 13.94 9.87
N PHE A 40 -6.74 13.05 9.32
CA PHE A 40 -5.62 13.40 8.44
C PHE A 40 -6.13 13.66 7.03
N GLU A 41 -5.72 14.78 6.44
CA GLU A 41 -5.85 14.98 5.01
C GLU A 41 -4.84 14.09 4.28
N CYS A 42 -5.35 13.17 3.48
CA CYS A 42 -4.55 12.19 2.77
C CYS A 42 -4.79 12.26 1.27
N GLN A 43 -3.73 12.29 0.48
CA GLN A 43 -3.81 12.08 -0.97
C GLN A 43 -3.93 10.58 -1.25
N LEU A 44 -5.07 10.13 -1.78
CA LEU A 44 -5.21 8.75 -2.24
C LEU A 44 -4.28 8.52 -3.43
N ALA A 45 -3.54 7.43 -3.46
CA ALA A 45 -2.77 6.98 -4.61
C ALA A 45 -3.05 5.51 -4.88
N ALA A 46 -3.26 5.13 -6.13
CA ALA A 46 -3.67 3.78 -6.50
C ALA A 46 -2.76 3.18 -7.57
N SER A 47 -2.47 1.88 -7.43
CA SER A 47 -1.78 1.08 -8.44
C SER A 47 -2.57 -0.21 -8.67
N GLN A 48 -2.70 -0.63 -9.93
CA GLN A 48 -3.42 -1.85 -10.28
C GLN A 48 -2.75 -2.60 -11.42
N VAL A 49 -2.81 -3.94 -11.37
CA VAL A 49 -2.26 -4.84 -12.39
C VAL A 49 -3.21 -6.03 -12.54
N ALA A 50 -3.57 -6.33 -13.79
CA ALA A 50 -4.22 -7.59 -14.14
C ALA A 50 -3.18 -8.65 -14.50
N VAL A 51 -3.36 -9.87 -14.01
CA VAL A 51 -2.50 -11.03 -14.26
C VAL A 51 -3.39 -12.23 -14.53
N THR A 52 -3.16 -12.91 -15.65
CA THR A 52 -3.73 -14.22 -15.91
C THR A 52 -2.80 -15.28 -15.31
N ILE A 53 -3.31 -16.09 -14.40
CA ILE A 53 -2.61 -17.26 -13.88
C ILE A 53 -3.12 -18.47 -14.64
N ALA A 54 -2.28 -19.04 -15.50
CA ALA A 54 -2.51 -20.37 -16.04
C ALA A 54 -2.28 -21.38 -14.90
N ALA A 55 -3.31 -21.64 -14.11
CA ALA A 55 -3.29 -22.78 -13.20
C ALA A 55 -3.26 -24.07 -14.02
N LYS A 56 -2.67 -25.15 -13.50
CA LYS A 56 -2.65 -26.48 -14.15
C LYS A 56 -4.04 -27.15 -14.24
N THR A 57 -5.11 -26.37 -14.15
CA THR A 57 -6.52 -26.75 -14.24
C THR A 57 -7.16 -25.99 -15.39
N ALA A 58 -8.15 -26.58 -16.05
CA ALA A 58 -8.71 -26.13 -17.33
C ALA A 58 -9.32 -24.71 -17.37
N ALA A 59 -9.38 -23.99 -16.24
CA ALA A 59 -9.84 -22.61 -16.18
C ALA A 59 -8.64 -21.67 -15.98
N GLU A 60 -8.35 -20.85 -17.00
CA GLU A 60 -7.48 -19.69 -16.84
C GLU A 60 -8.14 -18.71 -15.86
N GLN A 61 -7.44 -18.32 -14.80
CA GLN A 61 -7.97 -17.37 -13.84
C GLN A 61 -7.35 -16.00 -14.06
N SER A 62 -8.17 -15.01 -14.40
CA SER A 62 -7.74 -13.62 -14.54
C SER A 62 -7.94 -12.88 -13.22
N LEU A 63 -6.85 -12.41 -12.61
CA LEU A 63 -6.87 -11.70 -11.34
C LEU A 63 -6.47 -10.24 -11.50
N ARG A 64 -7.14 -9.34 -10.79
CA ARG A 64 -6.79 -7.93 -10.69
C ARG A 64 -6.30 -7.62 -9.28
N TYR A 65 -5.00 -7.33 -9.18
CA TYR A 65 -4.37 -6.83 -7.96
C TYR A 65 -4.48 -5.32 -7.93
N ARG A 66 -4.84 -4.76 -6.78
CA ARG A 66 -4.91 -3.33 -6.53
C ARG A 66 -4.29 -2.99 -5.18
N LYS A 67 -3.54 -1.91 -5.15
CA LYS A 67 -3.05 -1.27 -3.92
C LYS A 67 -3.48 0.18 -3.88
N ASP A 68 -4.06 0.56 -2.74
CA ASP A 68 -4.45 1.93 -2.43
C ASP A 68 -3.63 2.42 -1.24
N LEU A 69 -3.01 3.59 -1.38
CA LEU A 69 -2.21 4.26 -0.36
C LEU A 69 -2.89 5.59 -0.01
N TRP A 70 -3.02 5.88 1.28
CA TRP A 70 -3.43 7.18 1.78
C TRP A 70 -2.19 7.93 2.22
N LEU A 71 -1.64 8.76 1.33
CA LEU A 71 -0.41 9.49 1.56
C LEU A 71 -0.67 10.72 2.42
N CYS A 72 0.10 10.93 3.48
CA CYS A 72 -0.06 12.06 4.40
C CYS A 72 1.32 12.57 4.85
N ASP A 73 1.55 13.86 4.68
CA ASP A 73 2.81 14.55 5.03
C ASP A 73 3.02 14.71 6.54
N GLN A 74 1.95 14.64 7.34
CA GLN A 74 2.00 14.77 8.79
C GLN A 74 2.40 13.47 9.52
N ILE A 75 2.49 12.34 8.81
CA ILE A 75 2.93 11.06 9.38
C ILE A 75 4.40 10.84 8.98
N PRO A 76 5.31 10.49 9.92
CA PRO A 76 6.75 10.44 9.64
C PRO A 76 7.19 9.59 8.43
N PHE A 77 6.48 8.52 8.11
CA PHE A 77 6.74 7.65 6.96
C PHE A 77 5.77 7.86 5.78
N GLY A 78 4.93 8.90 5.85
CA GLY A 78 4.17 9.40 4.70
C GLY A 78 2.88 8.66 4.35
N VAL A 79 2.47 7.63 5.10
CA VAL A 79 1.31 6.78 4.74
C VAL A 79 0.41 6.54 5.96
N ALA A 80 -0.84 6.97 5.91
CA ALA A 80 -1.83 6.76 6.98
C ALA A 80 -2.51 5.39 6.90
N LYS A 81 -2.73 4.89 5.69
CA LYS A 81 -3.39 3.62 5.40
C LYS A 81 -2.83 3.02 4.12
N LEU A 82 -2.67 1.69 4.11
CA LEU A 82 -2.45 0.88 2.92
C LEU A 82 -3.58 -0.15 2.84
N GLU A 83 -4.16 -0.29 1.66
CA GLU A 83 -5.11 -1.36 1.36
C GLU A 83 -4.60 -2.15 0.15
N THR A 84 -4.56 -3.47 0.27
CA THR A 84 -4.26 -4.39 -0.82
C THR A 84 -5.48 -5.24 -1.07
N SER A 85 -5.98 -5.23 -2.30
CA SER A 85 -7.16 -6.00 -2.70
C SER A 85 -6.85 -6.84 -3.94
N VAL A 86 -7.40 -8.05 -4.00
CA VAL A 86 -7.33 -8.95 -5.15
C VAL A 86 -8.76 -9.25 -5.58
N TYR A 87 -9.03 -9.02 -6.85
CA TYR A 87 -10.33 -9.27 -7.47
C TYR A 87 -10.20 -10.36 -8.53
N ASP A 88 -11.27 -11.11 -8.72
CA ASP A 88 -11.50 -11.82 -9.97
C ASP A 88 -11.83 -10.80 -11.07
N SER A 89 -11.12 -10.83 -12.19
CA SER A 89 -11.24 -9.80 -13.23
C SER A 89 -12.52 -9.91 -14.05
N GLU A 90 -13.10 -11.12 -14.17
CA GLU A 90 -14.29 -11.36 -14.97
C GLU A 90 -15.56 -11.00 -14.18
N SER A 91 -15.69 -11.57 -12.98
CA SER A 91 -16.85 -11.37 -12.11
C SER A 91 -16.78 -10.09 -11.28
N ASN A 92 -15.63 -9.43 -11.22
CA ASN A 92 -15.33 -8.33 -10.29
C ASN A 92 -15.50 -8.68 -8.79
N LEU A 93 -15.54 -9.97 -8.46
CA LEU A 93 -15.65 -10.43 -7.09
C LEU A 93 -14.37 -10.12 -6.31
N LEU A 94 -14.50 -9.59 -5.09
CA LEU A 94 -13.37 -9.40 -4.18
C LEU A 94 -12.97 -10.76 -3.59
N LEU A 95 -11.76 -11.22 -3.90
CA LEU A 95 -11.24 -12.50 -3.42
C LEU A 95 -10.43 -12.36 -2.13
N SER A 96 -9.67 -11.27 -2.00
CA SER A 96 -8.85 -11.00 -0.82
C SER A 96 -8.71 -9.51 -0.59
N ARG A 97 -8.71 -9.10 0.68
CA ARG A 97 -8.42 -7.73 1.10
C ARG A 97 -7.60 -7.75 2.38
N GLN A 98 -6.55 -6.95 2.39
CA GLN A 98 -5.73 -6.68 3.57
C GLN A 98 -5.60 -5.17 3.75
N THR A 99 -5.80 -4.72 4.99
CA THR A 99 -5.74 -3.31 5.34
C THR A 99 -4.74 -3.12 6.47
N LEU A 100 -3.81 -2.18 6.30
CA LEU A 100 -2.89 -1.72 7.33
C LEU A 100 -3.17 -0.24 7.59
N VAL A 101 -3.37 0.11 8.85
CA VAL A 101 -3.64 1.49 9.30
C VAL A 101 -2.62 1.83 10.36
N VAL A 102 -2.13 3.07 10.33
CA VAL A 102 -1.24 3.56 11.38
C VAL A 102 -2.04 3.77 12.66
N THR A 103 -1.59 3.13 13.73
CA THR A 103 -2.25 3.22 15.05
C THR A 103 -1.42 3.99 16.06
N ASP A 104 -0.09 3.96 15.93
CA ASP A 104 0.83 4.62 16.85
C ASP A 104 2.11 5.02 16.11
N CYS A 105 2.78 6.08 16.58
CA CYS A 105 4.10 6.48 16.11
C CYS A 105 4.90 7.05 17.28
N SER A 106 6.14 6.57 17.46
CA SER A 106 7.05 7.11 18.46
C SER A 106 7.29 8.59 18.20
N SER A 107 7.11 9.42 19.21
CA SER A 107 7.46 10.84 19.13
C SER A 107 8.96 10.99 18.87
N GLN A 108 9.33 11.80 17.86
CA GLN A 108 10.67 12.38 17.84
C GLN A 108 10.75 13.34 19.03
N THR A 109 11.57 13.00 20.02
CA THR A 109 12.06 13.93 21.03
C THR A 109 12.99 14.94 20.36
N SER A 110 12.44 15.95 19.68
CA SER A 110 13.18 17.19 19.45
C SER A 110 13.11 18.03 20.72
N THR A 111 13.93 17.66 21.70
CA THR A 111 14.27 18.54 22.82
C THR A 111 15.16 19.64 22.26
N SER A 112 14.58 20.68 21.66
CA SER A 112 15.32 21.93 21.48
C SER A 112 15.31 22.64 22.83
N SER A 113 16.31 22.35 23.66
CA SER A 113 16.60 23.10 24.87
C SER A 113 16.78 24.57 24.49
N ALA A 114 15.81 25.40 24.84
CA ALA A 114 15.98 26.84 24.85
C ALA A 114 16.85 27.17 26.07
N GLU A 115 18.15 27.30 25.85
CA GLU A 115 19.06 27.95 26.80
C GLU A 115 19.23 29.40 26.31
N VAL A 116 18.61 30.34 27.02
CA VAL A 116 18.93 31.77 26.94
C VAL A 116 19.16 32.25 28.37
N PRO A 117 20.39 32.63 28.75
CA PRO A 117 20.63 33.65 29.76
C PRO A 117 20.54 35.06 29.16
#